data_AF-A0A4Y1ZSP8-F1
#
_entry.id   AF-A0A4Y1ZSP8-F1
#
_cell.length_a   1.000
_cell.length_b   1.000
_cell.length_c   1.000
_cell.angle_alpha   90.00
_cell.angle_beta   90.00
_cell.angle_gamma   90.00
#
_symmetry.space_group_name_H-M   'P 1'
#
loop_
_entity.id
_entity.type
_entity.pdbx_description
1 polymer ?
#
loop_
_entity_poly.entity_id
_entity_poly.type
_entity_poly.pdbx_seq_one_letter_code
_entity_poly.pdbx_strand_id
1 'polypeptide(L)'
;MKHEPIPLDYCEDCNSHLNIPIHLQEVRQAIQKTRNSTPGADGITANWFKRLSNTDLTCITSFFQEVFTTSYIPEEWKHSIIVPIPKPNKDKTKLNSYRPIALTSVFSKVFERILIQRITHHLLTEKKIPPSVNGFLPLRDNQLAAYKIHTAISEAHSHKKYFIGISLDIKSAYDTVNIDGLIFKCLQLGITGNITKILHNFLQNRTLQVRWRNSLSGTKPAQKGLSQGSVVSPILFVCFLAEFSETLDVGVEYSIFADDIFIFCAHTSLDHIS
;
A
#
# COMPACT_ATOMS: atom_id res chain seq x y z
N MET A 1 -3.26 7.77 -25.73
CA MET A 1 -4.69 7.48 -25.50
C MET A 1 -5.05 8.02 -24.13
N LYS A 2 -6.03 8.92 -24.02
CA LYS A 2 -6.63 9.25 -22.73
C LYS A 2 -7.46 8.02 -22.34
N HIS A 3 -7.09 7.33 -21.27
CA HIS A 3 -7.92 6.26 -20.73
C HIS A 3 -9.26 6.88 -20.33
N GLU A 4 -10.36 6.30 -20.78
CA GLU A 4 -11.68 6.65 -20.25
C GLU A 4 -11.72 6.25 -18.76
N PRO A 5 -12.21 7.12 -17.88
CA PRO A 5 -12.29 6.83 -16.46
C PRO A 5 -13.26 5.68 -16.22
N ILE A 6 -12.89 4.75 -15.33
CA ILE A 6 -13.79 3.67 -14.92
C ILE A 6 -14.95 4.31 -14.14
N PRO A 7 -16.23 4.02 -14.47
CA PRO A 7 -17.34 4.48 -13.65
C PRO A 7 -17.26 3.78 -12.28
N LEU A 8 -16.89 4.55 -11.24
CA LEU A 8 -16.73 4.04 -9.88
C LEU A 8 -17.97 4.40 -9.06
N ASP A 9 -18.70 3.40 -8.62
CA ASP A 9 -19.77 3.54 -7.64
C ASP A 9 -19.21 3.29 -6.23
N TYR A 10 -19.26 4.30 -5.38
CA TYR A 10 -18.76 4.22 -4.01
C TYR A 10 -19.83 3.75 -3.01
N CYS A 11 -20.93 3.15 -3.48
CA CYS A 11 -22.15 2.82 -2.76
C CYS A 11 -21.97 2.70 -1.23
N GLU A 12 -22.69 3.55 -0.51
CA GLU A 12 -22.56 3.76 0.92
C GLU A 12 -23.26 2.65 1.68
N ASP A 13 -22.58 1.54 1.92
CA ASP A 13 -23.03 0.62 2.95
C ASP A 13 -22.69 1.23 4.33
N CYS A 14 -23.58 2.11 4.80
CA CYS A 14 -23.41 2.95 5.99
C CYS A 14 -23.13 2.15 7.28
N ASN A 15 -23.39 0.84 7.25
CA ASN A 15 -23.24 -0.06 8.39
C ASN A 15 -21.89 -0.80 8.43
N SER A 16 -21.00 -0.59 7.45
CA SER A 16 -19.67 -1.19 7.51
C SER A 16 -18.78 -0.45 8.52
N HIS A 17 -18.03 -1.21 9.32
CA HIS A 17 -17.07 -0.67 10.29
C HIS A 17 -15.99 0.23 9.66
N LEU A 18 -15.86 0.21 8.33
CA LEU A 18 -14.98 1.08 7.55
C LEU A 18 -15.45 2.54 7.57
N ASN A 19 -16.77 2.78 7.62
CA ASN A 19 -17.40 4.09 7.42
C ASN A 19 -17.92 4.77 8.69
N ILE A 20 -17.68 4.17 9.87
CA ILE A 20 -18.05 4.80 11.15
C ILE A 20 -17.26 6.09 11.40
N PRO A 21 -17.76 7.02 12.25
CA PRO A 21 -17.00 8.21 12.62
C PRO A 21 -15.61 7.89 13.19
N ILE A 22 -14.64 8.77 12.96
CA ILE A 22 -13.29 8.70 13.52
C ILE A 22 -13.34 9.08 14.99
N HIS A 23 -12.87 8.18 15.83
CA HIS A 23 -12.83 8.41 17.27
C HIS A 23 -11.44 8.83 17.76
N LEU A 24 -11.42 9.60 18.85
CA LEU A 24 -10.19 10.09 19.50
C LEU A 24 -9.21 8.96 19.84
N GLN A 25 -9.71 7.76 20.16
CA GLN A 25 -8.87 6.60 20.44
C GLN A 25 -8.09 6.13 19.21
N GLU A 26 -8.69 6.13 18.02
CA GLU A 26 -8.01 5.78 16.78
C GLU A 26 -6.89 6.79 16.47
N VAL A 27 -7.16 8.08 16.69
CA VAL A 27 -6.16 9.15 16.54
C VAL A 27 -4.98 8.93 17.48
N ARG A 28 -5.23 8.65 18.76
CA ARG A 28 -4.16 8.35 19.73
C ARG A 28 -3.32 7.14 19.32
N GLN A 29 -3.96 6.05 18.90
CA GLN A 29 -3.26 4.85 18.44
C GLN A 29 -2.41 5.13 17.18
N ALA A 30 -2.96 5.89 16.23
CA ALA A 30 -2.25 6.28 15.02
C ALA A 30 -1.01 7.14 15.33
N ILE A 31 -1.11 8.10 16.25
CA ILE A 31 0.01 8.93 16.71
C ILE A 31 1.09 8.08 17.39
N GLN A 32 0.70 7.15 18.27
CA GLN A 32 1.64 6.26 18.95
C GLN A 32 2.44 5.39 17.97
N LYS A 33 1.76 4.83 16.96
CA LYS A 33 2.38 4.02 15.89
C LYS A 33 3.21 4.87 14.92
N THR A 34 3.06 6.20 14.92
CA THR A 34 3.80 7.08 14.03
C THR A 34 5.23 7.29 14.54
N ARG A 35 6.18 6.78 13.76
CA ARG A 35 7.62 6.94 14.02
C ARG A 35 8.05 8.38 13.75
N ASN A 36 9.00 8.86 14.55
CA ASN A 36 9.62 10.15 14.28
C ASN A 36 10.52 10.02 13.05
N SER A 37 10.08 10.61 11.94
CA SER A 37 10.76 10.60 10.64
C SER A 37 10.90 12.02 10.13
N THR A 38 11.70 12.22 9.08
CA THR A 38 11.83 13.53 8.43
C THR A 38 10.44 14.01 7.98
N PRO A 39 10.04 15.25 8.34
CA PRO A 39 8.74 15.79 7.98
C PRO A 39 8.61 16.03 6.47
N GLY A 40 7.38 16.23 6.03
CA GLY A 40 7.09 16.69 4.66
C GLY A 40 7.36 18.19 4.50
N ALA A 41 6.78 18.79 3.46
CA ALA A 41 6.92 20.22 3.18
C ALA A 41 6.32 21.12 4.27
N ASP A 42 5.38 20.61 5.06
CA ASP A 42 4.73 21.32 6.18
C ASP A 42 5.63 21.46 7.42
N GLY A 43 6.75 20.74 7.50
CA GLY A 43 7.66 20.77 8.65
C GLY A 43 7.10 20.12 9.92
N ILE A 44 5.90 19.52 9.88
CA ILE A 44 5.25 18.95 11.07
C ILE A 44 5.83 17.58 11.38
N THR A 45 6.35 17.39 12.59
CA THR A 45 6.98 16.14 13.03
C THR A 45 6.04 15.25 13.84
N ALA A 46 6.36 13.96 13.93
CA ALA A 46 5.57 13.05 14.79
C ALA A 46 5.64 13.44 16.27
N ASN A 47 6.76 14.02 16.70
CA ASN A 47 6.93 14.50 18.08
C ASN A 47 6.06 15.71 18.41
N TRP A 48 5.62 16.49 17.41
CA TRP A 48 4.66 17.57 17.62
C TRP A 48 3.33 16.98 18.13
N PHE A 49 2.79 15.97 17.43
CA PHE A 49 1.56 15.27 17.82
C PHE A 49 1.65 14.64 19.22
N LYS A 50 2.81 14.09 19.59
CA LYS A 50 3.01 13.42 20.89
C LYS A 50 3.01 14.37 22.09
N ARG A 51 3.10 15.69 21.87
CA ARG A 51 3.09 16.71 22.93
C ARG A 51 1.75 17.43 23.06
N LEU A 52 0.78 17.10 22.20
CA LEU A 52 -0.53 17.74 22.19
C LEU A 52 -1.36 17.35 23.43
N SER A 53 -2.15 18.30 23.91
CA SER A 53 -3.11 18.05 24.98
C SER A 53 -4.30 17.23 24.50
N ASN A 54 -5.11 16.71 25.42
CA ASN A 54 -6.36 16.03 25.05
C ASN A 54 -7.33 16.93 24.29
N THR A 55 -7.36 18.23 24.59
CA THR A 55 -8.18 19.21 23.90
C THR A 55 -7.72 19.37 22.45
N ASP A 56 -6.41 19.52 22.23
CA ASP A 56 -5.84 19.62 20.88
C ASP A 56 -6.12 18.36 20.05
N LEU A 57 -5.99 17.17 20.66
CA LEU A 57 -6.30 15.91 19.98
C LEU A 57 -7.78 15.79 19.62
N THR A 58 -8.68 16.38 20.42
CA THR A 58 -10.12 16.41 20.12
C THR A 58 -10.41 17.31 18.91
N CYS A 59 -9.72 18.46 18.82
CA CYS A 59 -9.78 19.32 17.64
C CYS A 59 -9.25 18.61 16.39
N ILE A 60 -8.10 17.93 16.48
CA ILE A 60 -7.54 17.13 15.38
C ILE A 60 -8.49 15.99 14.97
N THR A 61 -9.13 15.33 15.94
CA THR A 61 -10.12 14.29 15.65
C THR A 61 -11.30 14.84 14.85
N SER A 62 -11.79 16.02 15.24
CA SER A 62 -12.88 16.71 14.54
C SER A 62 -12.48 17.09 13.11
N PHE A 63 -11.25 17.59 12.93
CA PHE A 63 -10.69 17.88 11.61
C PHE A 63 -10.56 16.61 10.74
N PHE A 64 -10.06 15.50 11.29
CA PHE A 64 -10.03 14.23 10.57
C PHE A 64 -11.42 13.72 10.21
N GLN A 65 -12.39 13.87 11.11
CA GLN A 65 -13.78 13.53 10.82
C GLN A 65 -14.33 14.37 9.68
N GLU A 66 -14.06 15.66 9.64
CA GLU A 66 -14.48 16.54 8.55
C GLU A 66 -13.88 16.12 7.21
N VAL A 67 -12.56 15.87 7.17
CA VAL A 67 -11.88 15.31 6.00
C VAL A 67 -12.52 13.98 5.58
N PHE A 68 -12.88 13.13 6.55
CA PHE A 68 -13.48 11.83 6.29
C PHE A 68 -14.89 11.94 5.70
N THR A 69 -15.75 12.79 6.26
CA THR A 69 -17.13 12.98 5.79
C THR A 69 -17.17 13.67 4.44
N THR A 70 -16.35 14.71 4.25
CA THR A 70 -16.35 15.51 3.01
C THR A 70 -15.57 14.86 1.89
N SER A 71 -14.70 13.90 2.20
CA SER A 71 -13.68 13.34 1.30
C SER A 71 -12.75 14.41 0.70
N TYR A 72 -12.71 15.62 1.29
CA TYR A 72 -11.84 16.70 0.84
C TYR A 72 -10.46 16.57 1.50
N ILE A 73 -9.45 16.30 0.67
CA ILE A 73 -8.07 16.11 1.12
C ILE A 73 -7.29 17.42 0.96
N PRO A 74 -6.64 17.94 2.02
CA PRO A 74 -5.76 19.10 1.93
C PRO A 74 -4.68 18.91 0.85
N GLU A 75 -4.43 19.94 0.06
CA GLU A 75 -3.46 19.86 -1.04
C GLU A 75 -2.03 19.64 -0.53
N GLU A 76 -1.71 20.12 0.66
CA GLU A 76 -0.44 19.87 1.35
C GLU A 76 -0.21 18.38 1.63
N TRP A 77 -1.27 17.59 1.80
CA TRP A 77 -1.18 16.15 2.01
C TRP A 77 -0.94 15.39 0.71
N LYS A 78 -1.33 15.98 -0.43
CA LYS A 78 -1.07 15.47 -1.78
C LYS A 78 0.28 15.92 -2.35
N HIS A 79 1.00 16.77 -1.62
CA HIS A 79 2.33 17.23 -1.98
C HIS A 79 3.42 16.37 -1.32
N SER A 80 4.48 16.06 -2.07
CA SER A 80 5.61 15.28 -1.55
C SER A 80 6.97 15.84 -1.97
N ILE A 81 7.95 15.74 -1.05
CA ILE A 81 9.35 16.02 -1.35
C ILE A 81 10.07 14.69 -1.59
N ILE A 82 10.49 14.45 -2.84
CA ILE A 82 11.26 13.28 -3.22
C ILE A 82 12.73 13.48 -2.84
N VAL A 83 13.26 12.55 -2.06
CA VAL A 83 14.66 12.54 -1.61
C VAL A 83 15.34 11.28 -2.15
N PRO A 84 16.32 11.41 -3.07
CA PRO A 84 17.06 10.26 -3.56
C PRO A 84 17.99 9.69 -2.48
N ILE A 85 17.77 8.45 -2.06
CA ILE A 85 18.64 7.74 -1.11
C ILE A 85 19.53 6.74 -1.86
N PRO A 86 20.87 6.79 -1.70
CA PRO A 86 21.76 5.87 -2.40
C PRO A 86 21.56 4.42 -1.92
N LYS A 87 21.50 3.49 -2.87
CA LYS A 87 21.58 2.05 -2.61
C LYS A 87 22.99 1.72 -2.12
N PRO A 88 23.14 0.87 -1.10
CA PRO A 88 24.46 0.45 -0.62
C PRO A 88 25.23 -0.25 -1.74
N ASN A 89 26.55 -0.01 -1.81
CA ASN A 89 27.47 -0.67 -2.75
C ASN A 89 27.12 -0.52 -4.24
N LYS A 90 26.42 0.56 -4.63
CA LYS A 90 26.14 0.90 -6.03
C LYS A 90 26.85 2.19 -6.43
N ASP A 91 27.15 2.30 -7.72
CA ASP A 91 27.81 3.46 -8.33
C ASP A 91 26.94 4.72 -8.22
N LYS A 92 27.39 5.70 -7.45
CA LYS A 92 26.66 6.95 -7.16
C LYS A 92 26.54 7.88 -8.37
N THR A 93 27.21 7.60 -9.49
CA THR A 93 27.06 8.39 -10.72
C THR A 93 25.82 7.99 -11.52
N LYS A 94 25.23 6.82 -11.24
CA LYS A 94 24.07 6.28 -11.97
C LYS A 94 22.77 6.58 -11.25
N LEU A 95 21.77 7.07 -11.97
CA LEU A 95 20.43 7.38 -11.44
C LEU A 95 19.77 6.15 -10.77
N ASN A 96 19.90 4.98 -11.39
CA ASN A 96 19.32 3.72 -10.90
C ASN A 96 19.91 3.21 -9.56
N SER A 97 21.01 3.83 -9.12
CA SER A 97 21.63 3.58 -7.83
C SER A 97 20.92 4.30 -6.68
N TYR A 98 19.90 5.11 -6.94
CA TYR A 98 19.13 5.81 -5.92
C TYR A 98 17.72 5.23 -5.79
N ARG A 99 17.16 5.30 -4.58
CA ARG A 99 15.75 5.06 -4.29
C ARG A 99 15.06 6.41 -4.07
N PRO A 100 13.99 6.75 -4.81
CA PRO A 100 13.23 7.96 -4.53
C PRO A 100 12.35 7.75 -3.31
N ILE A 101 12.63 8.41 -2.18
CA ILE A 101 11.76 8.37 -1.00
C ILE A 101 10.89 9.63 -0.97
N ALA A 102 9.58 9.44 -0.94
CA ALA A 102 8.61 10.53 -0.79
C ALA A 102 8.44 10.92 0.68
N LEU A 103 8.79 12.16 1.01
CA LEU A 103 8.45 12.79 2.28
C LEU A 103 7.08 13.45 2.14
N THR A 104 6.05 12.80 2.69
CA THR A 104 4.69 13.34 2.83
C THR A 104 4.47 13.91 4.24
N SER A 105 3.45 14.76 4.36
CA SER A 105 3.00 15.34 5.64
C SER A 105 2.84 14.27 6.72
N VAL A 106 3.43 14.48 7.90
CA VAL A 106 3.22 13.56 9.03
C VAL A 106 1.77 13.60 9.50
N PHE A 107 1.09 14.75 9.32
CA PHE A 107 -0.34 14.89 9.59
C PHE A 107 -1.15 13.93 8.72
N SER A 108 -0.89 13.92 7.41
CA SER A 108 -1.46 12.93 6.48
C SER A 108 -1.16 11.50 6.92
N LYS A 109 0.09 11.21 7.32
CA LYS A 109 0.48 9.85 7.75
C LYS A 109 -0.31 9.36 8.97
N VAL A 110 -0.67 10.25 9.90
CA VAL A 110 -1.52 9.90 11.03
C VAL A 110 -2.92 9.51 10.55
N PHE A 111 -3.51 10.30 9.64
CA PHE A 111 -4.80 9.99 9.03
C PHE A 111 -4.78 8.67 8.25
N GLU A 112 -3.80 8.49 7.37
CA GLU A 112 -3.59 7.25 6.60
C GLU A 112 -3.56 6.02 7.52
N ARG A 113 -2.91 6.09 8.69
CA ARG A 113 -2.86 4.98 9.65
C ARG A 113 -4.21 4.56 10.21
N ILE A 114 -5.12 5.52 10.39
CA ILE A 114 -6.49 5.21 10.83
C ILE A 114 -7.19 4.39 9.75
N LEU A 115 -7.12 4.86 8.50
CA LEU A 115 -7.73 4.18 7.35
C LEU A 115 -7.15 2.77 7.17
N ILE A 116 -5.83 2.63 7.23
CA ILE A 116 -5.14 1.34 7.08
C ILE A 116 -5.57 0.37 8.17
N GLN A 117 -5.71 0.83 9.42
CA GLN A 117 -6.13 -0.05 10.50
C GLN A 117 -7.53 -0.62 10.24
N ARG A 118 -8.46 0.22 9.76
CA ARG A 118 -9.81 -0.22 9.38
C ARG A 118 -9.79 -1.18 8.18
N ILE A 119 -9.10 -0.81 7.10
CA ILE A 119 -8.98 -1.64 5.88
C ILE A 119 -8.33 -2.98 6.20
N THR A 120 -7.23 -2.98 6.95
CA THR A 120 -6.53 -4.22 7.32
C THR A 120 -7.42 -5.12 8.16
N HIS A 121 -8.18 -4.56 9.11
CA HIS A 121 -9.13 -5.32 9.90
C HIS A 121 -10.17 -5.99 8.99
N HIS A 122 -10.86 -5.22 8.15
CA HIS A 122 -11.84 -5.71 7.17
C HIS A 122 -11.28 -6.85 6.31
N LEU A 123 -10.13 -6.64 5.69
CA LEU A 123 -9.52 -7.61 4.77
C LEU A 123 -9.22 -8.95 5.45
N LEU A 124 -8.85 -8.93 6.73
CA LEU A 124 -8.50 -10.12 7.49
C LEU A 124 -9.74 -10.81 8.09
N THR A 125 -10.70 -10.06 8.63
CA THR A 125 -11.93 -10.63 9.22
C THR A 125 -12.82 -11.26 8.15
N GLU A 126 -12.97 -10.57 7.02
CA GLU A 126 -13.77 -11.02 5.88
C GLU A 126 -13.00 -12.00 4.97
N LYS A 127 -11.76 -12.37 5.33
CA LYS A 127 -10.88 -13.29 4.58
C LYS A 127 -10.75 -12.93 3.09
N LYS A 128 -10.66 -11.64 2.79
CA LYS A 128 -10.59 -11.11 1.43
C LYS A 128 -9.22 -11.25 0.78
N ILE A 129 -8.19 -11.58 1.55
CA ILE A 129 -6.81 -11.74 1.06
C ILE A 129 -6.37 -13.21 1.15
N PRO A 130 -5.90 -13.80 0.03
CA PRO A 130 -5.40 -15.18 0.03
C PRO A 130 -4.28 -15.41 1.05
N PRO A 131 -4.16 -16.62 1.63
CA PRO A 131 -3.06 -16.98 2.52
C PRO A 131 -1.67 -16.87 1.86
N SER A 132 -1.62 -16.99 0.53
CA SER A 132 -0.39 -16.90 -0.26
C SER A 132 0.18 -15.49 -0.39
N VAL A 133 -0.54 -14.44 0.03
CA VAL A 133 -0.09 -13.05 -0.01
C VAL A 133 0.43 -12.64 1.38
N ASN A 134 1.74 -12.59 1.57
CA ASN A 134 2.34 -12.42 2.90
C ASN A 134 2.85 -11.01 3.19
N GLY A 135 3.19 -10.23 2.17
CA GLY A 135 3.76 -8.89 2.35
C GLY A 135 2.81 -7.91 3.04
N PHE A 136 3.36 -7.06 3.91
CA PHE A 136 2.69 -5.90 4.53
C PHE A 136 1.45 -6.18 5.39
N LEU A 137 1.12 -7.44 5.66
CA LEU A 137 0.03 -7.83 6.53
C LEU A 137 0.54 -8.20 7.94
N PRO A 138 -0.24 -7.92 9.00
CA PRO A 138 0.15 -8.31 10.35
C PRO A 138 0.24 -9.84 10.46
N LEU A 139 1.20 -10.32 11.25
CA LEU A 139 1.42 -11.75 11.52
C LEU A 139 1.80 -12.58 10.28
N ARG A 140 2.16 -11.93 9.18
CA ARG A 140 2.74 -12.57 8.00
C ARG A 140 4.14 -12.03 7.78
N ASP A 141 5.10 -12.93 7.60
CA ASP A 141 6.51 -12.58 7.38
C ASP A 141 7.09 -13.34 6.18
N ASN A 142 8.35 -13.08 5.90
CA ASN A 142 9.05 -13.75 4.81
C ASN A 142 9.34 -15.23 5.11
N GLN A 143 9.39 -15.62 6.38
CA GLN A 143 9.61 -17.02 6.78
C GLN A 143 8.41 -17.88 6.40
N LEU A 144 7.19 -17.36 6.60
CA LEU A 144 5.97 -18.06 6.19
C LEU A 144 5.91 -18.28 4.67
N ALA A 145 6.29 -17.26 3.89
CA ALA A 145 6.38 -17.36 2.43
C ALA A 145 7.42 -18.40 1.99
N ALA A 146 8.60 -18.41 2.62
CA ALA A 146 9.66 -19.37 2.34
C ALA A 146 9.29 -20.80 2.77
N TYR A 147 8.64 -20.94 3.93
CA TYR A 147 8.18 -22.24 4.44
C TYR A 147 7.19 -22.89 3.48
N LYS A 148 6.23 -22.13 2.94
CA LYS A 148 5.29 -22.65 1.94
C LYS A 148 6.01 -23.26 0.74
N ILE A 149 6.98 -22.54 0.18
CA ILE A 149 7.76 -22.99 -0.97
C ILE A 149 8.59 -24.24 -0.61
N HIS A 150 9.25 -24.23 0.55
CA HIS A 150 10.04 -25.36 1.02
C HIS A 150 9.20 -26.63 1.21
N THR A 151 8.00 -26.49 1.78
CA THR A 151 7.05 -27.61 1.95
C THR A 151 6.64 -28.17 0.59
N ALA A 152 6.28 -27.32 -0.37
CA ALA A 152 5.90 -27.77 -1.71
C ALA A 152 7.04 -28.52 -2.44
N ILE A 153 8.29 -28.05 -2.30
CA ILE A 153 9.48 -28.74 -2.84
C ILE A 153 9.66 -30.10 -2.15
N SER A 154 9.54 -30.14 -0.82
CA SER A 154 9.72 -31.37 -0.03
C SER A 154 8.66 -32.42 -0.36
N GLU A 155 7.41 -32.00 -0.54
CA GLU A 155 6.30 -32.86 -0.94
C GLU A 155 6.46 -33.35 -2.38
N ALA A 156 6.87 -32.50 -3.32
CA ALA A 156 7.15 -32.93 -4.68
C ALA A 156 8.24 -34.00 -4.71
N HIS A 157 9.32 -33.79 -3.95
CA HIS A 157 10.42 -34.74 -3.83
C HIS A 157 9.99 -36.08 -3.21
N SER A 158 9.22 -36.06 -2.12
CA SER A 158 8.75 -37.29 -1.45
C SER A 158 7.83 -38.13 -2.35
N HIS A 159 7.06 -37.48 -3.22
CA HIS A 159 6.18 -38.13 -4.19
C HIS A 159 6.85 -38.39 -5.55
N LYS A 160 8.16 -38.18 -5.68
CA LYS A 160 8.93 -38.35 -6.93
C LYS A 160 8.34 -37.56 -8.12
N LYS A 161 7.82 -36.36 -7.85
CA LYS A 161 7.32 -35.42 -8.86
C LYS A 161 8.43 -34.45 -9.27
N TYR A 162 8.37 -33.98 -10.50
CA TYR A 162 9.12 -32.81 -10.94
C TYR A 162 8.49 -31.55 -10.34
N PHE A 163 9.33 -30.63 -9.86
CA PHE A 163 8.91 -29.33 -9.35
C PHE A 163 9.46 -28.24 -10.27
N ILE A 164 8.60 -27.34 -10.72
CA ILE A 164 9.00 -26.16 -11.50
C ILE A 164 8.53 -24.91 -10.76
N GLY A 165 9.43 -23.93 -10.66
CA GLY A 165 9.15 -22.65 -10.03
C GLY A 165 9.67 -21.50 -10.88
N ILE A 166 8.88 -20.43 -10.95
CA ILE A 166 9.16 -19.20 -11.68
C ILE A 166 9.14 -18.05 -10.68
N SER A 167 10.24 -17.32 -10.63
CA SER A 167 10.35 -16.08 -9.85
C SER A 167 10.11 -14.88 -10.76
N LEU A 168 9.10 -14.08 -10.44
CA LEU A 168 8.77 -12.84 -11.12
C LEU A 168 9.14 -11.65 -10.24
N ASP A 169 9.85 -10.70 -10.83
CA ASP A 169 10.18 -9.40 -10.22
C ASP A 169 9.40 -8.31 -10.96
N ILE A 170 8.44 -7.67 -10.29
CA ILE A 170 7.63 -6.61 -10.88
C ILE A 170 8.45 -5.31 -10.88
N LYS A 171 9.01 -4.97 -12.03
CA LYS A 171 9.74 -3.72 -12.23
C LYS A 171 8.85 -2.50 -11.89
N SER A 172 9.29 -1.70 -10.93
CA SER A 172 8.63 -0.44 -10.54
C SER A 172 7.15 -0.63 -10.17
N ALA A 173 6.82 -1.74 -9.50
CA ALA A 173 5.44 -2.16 -9.22
C ALA A 173 4.53 -1.05 -8.69
N TYR A 174 5.03 -0.25 -7.74
CA TYR A 174 4.30 0.86 -7.15
C TYR A 174 4.03 1.97 -8.17
N ASP A 175 5.03 2.36 -8.96
CA ASP A 175 4.94 3.48 -9.91
C ASP A 175 3.98 3.17 -11.09
N THR A 176 3.71 1.90 -11.36
CA THR A 176 2.91 1.45 -12.50
C THR A 176 1.44 1.19 -12.20
N VAL A 177 1.02 1.22 -10.94
CA VAL A 177 -0.37 0.94 -10.57
C VAL A 177 -1.34 1.95 -11.22
N ASN A 178 -2.35 1.43 -11.92
CA ASN A 178 -3.48 2.22 -12.40
C ASN A 178 -4.42 2.55 -11.23
N ILE A 179 -4.64 3.84 -10.96
CA ILE A 179 -5.40 4.29 -9.79
C ILE A 179 -6.87 3.88 -9.88
N ASP A 180 -7.55 4.14 -10.98
CA ASP A 180 -8.97 3.79 -11.14
C ASP A 180 -9.18 2.27 -11.02
N GLY A 181 -8.29 1.47 -11.63
CA GLY A 181 -8.32 0.01 -11.53
C GLY A 181 -8.05 -0.50 -10.11
N LEU A 182 -7.15 0.15 -9.37
CA LEU A 182 -6.92 -0.14 -7.96
C LEU A 182 -8.17 0.18 -7.11
N ILE A 183 -8.80 1.32 -7.34
CA ILE A 183 -10.02 1.71 -6.61
C ILE A 183 -11.17 0.76 -6.93
N PHE A 184 -11.31 0.36 -8.19
CA PHE A 184 -12.28 -0.67 -8.59
C PHE A 184 -12.05 -1.99 -7.84
N LYS A 185 -10.81 -2.47 -7.75
CA LYS A 185 -10.47 -3.66 -6.94
C LYS A 185 -10.80 -3.47 -5.46
N CYS A 186 -10.52 -2.30 -4.88
CA CYS A 186 -10.92 -2.01 -3.50
C CYS A 186 -12.44 -2.15 -3.29
N LEU A 187 -13.24 -1.66 -4.23
CA LEU A 187 -14.70 -1.82 -4.19
C LEU A 187 -15.12 -3.29 -4.27
N GLN A 188 -14.49 -4.11 -5.14
CA GLN A 188 -14.74 -5.56 -5.22
C GLN A 188 -14.40 -6.30 -3.92
N LEU A 189 -13.39 -5.83 -3.18
CA LEU A 189 -13.03 -6.36 -1.86
C LEU A 189 -13.99 -5.90 -0.74
N GLY A 190 -15.03 -5.12 -1.06
CA GLY A 190 -16.00 -4.59 -0.11
C GLY A 190 -15.49 -3.37 0.67
N ILE A 191 -14.42 -2.73 0.21
CA ILE A 191 -13.97 -1.44 0.73
C ILE A 191 -14.79 -0.38 -0.02
N THR A 192 -15.90 0.06 0.59
CA THR A 192 -16.88 0.98 -0.03
C THR A 192 -17.11 2.23 0.83
N GLY A 193 -17.83 3.22 0.31
CA GLY A 193 -18.17 4.44 1.04
C GLY A 193 -17.06 5.51 1.08
N ASN A 194 -17.06 6.29 2.15
CA ASN A 194 -16.17 7.44 2.33
C ASN A 194 -14.70 7.04 2.34
N ILE A 195 -14.36 5.89 2.90
CA ILE A 195 -12.97 5.43 2.90
C ILE A 195 -12.43 5.29 1.48
N THR A 196 -13.22 4.78 0.54
CA THR A 196 -12.80 4.57 -0.85
C THR A 196 -12.77 5.88 -1.63
N LYS A 197 -13.72 6.78 -1.38
CA LYS A 197 -13.69 8.15 -1.91
C LYS A 197 -12.42 8.89 -1.49
N ILE A 198 -12.05 8.79 -0.20
CA ILE A 198 -10.82 9.35 0.35
C ILE A 198 -9.59 8.76 -0.30
N LEU A 199 -9.50 7.43 -0.40
CA LEU A 199 -8.36 6.76 -1.05
C LEU A 199 -8.22 7.25 -2.49
N HIS A 200 -9.33 7.34 -3.23
CA HIS A 200 -9.31 7.81 -4.59
C HIS A 200 -8.84 9.27 -4.70
N ASN A 201 -9.44 10.18 -3.92
CA ASN A 201 -9.08 11.60 -3.90
C ASN A 201 -7.64 11.84 -3.44
N PHE A 202 -7.14 11.04 -2.50
CA PHE A 202 -5.76 11.08 -2.02
C PHE A 202 -4.77 10.67 -3.11
N LEU A 203 -5.17 9.75 -3.99
CA LEU A 203 -4.34 9.25 -5.07
C LEU A 203 -4.41 10.10 -6.34
N GLN A 204 -5.27 11.10 -6.42
CA GLN A 204 -5.41 12.00 -7.56
C GLN A 204 -4.71 13.34 -7.34
N ASN A 205 -4.38 14.03 -8.44
CA ASN A 205 -3.87 15.41 -8.47
C ASN A 205 -2.65 15.67 -7.55
N ARG A 206 -1.86 14.63 -7.29
CA ARG A 206 -0.68 14.75 -6.43
C ARG A 206 0.43 15.56 -7.10
N THR A 207 1.21 16.25 -6.29
CA THR A 207 2.37 17.00 -6.75
C THR A 207 3.64 16.58 -6.02
N LEU A 208 4.78 16.82 -6.66
CA LEU A 208 6.07 16.51 -6.09
C LEU A 208 7.13 17.56 -6.41
N GLN A 209 8.13 17.66 -5.55
CA GLN A 209 9.40 18.34 -5.80
C GLN A 209 10.54 17.38 -5.48
N VAL A 210 11.63 17.44 -6.25
CA VAL A 210 12.84 16.67 -5.96
C VAL A 210 13.80 17.55 -5.17
N ARG A 211 14.21 17.07 -4.00
CA ARG A 211 15.25 17.71 -3.20
C ARG A 211 16.59 17.04 -3.46
N TRP A 212 17.54 17.83 -3.95
CA TRP A 212 18.93 17.42 -4.10
C TRP A 212 19.82 18.35 -3.29
N ARG A 213 20.45 17.81 -2.25
CA ARG A 213 21.20 18.59 -1.26
C ARG A 213 20.32 19.71 -0.68
N ASN A 214 20.73 20.98 -0.88
CA ASN A 214 20.05 22.17 -0.37
C ASN A 214 19.16 22.85 -1.43
N SER A 215 18.95 22.19 -2.57
CA SER A 215 18.15 22.72 -3.67
C SER A 215 16.89 21.90 -3.86
N LEU A 216 15.80 22.59 -4.17
CA LEU A 216 14.50 22.00 -4.47
C LEU A 216 14.17 22.30 -5.93
N SER A 217 13.68 21.29 -6.66
CA SER A 217 13.20 21.51 -8.02
C SER A 217 11.91 22.35 -8.03
N GLY A 218 11.50 22.79 -9.22
CA GLY A 218 10.12 23.23 -9.42
C GLY A 218 9.12 22.11 -9.13
N THR A 219 7.89 22.49 -8.78
CA THR A 219 6.78 21.55 -8.54
C THR A 219 6.34 20.89 -9.84
N LYS A 220 6.12 19.58 -9.80
CA LYS A 220 5.61 18.78 -10.92
C LYS A 220 4.42 17.94 -10.50
N PRO A 221 3.46 17.67 -11.40
CA PRO A 221 2.42 16.69 -11.14
C PRO A 221 3.03 15.28 -11.06
N ALA A 222 2.55 14.48 -10.10
CA ALA A 222 2.87 13.06 -10.00
C ALA A 222 1.88 12.28 -10.85
N GLN A 223 2.35 11.64 -11.93
CA GLN A 223 1.44 11.16 -12.98
C GLN A 223 0.83 9.78 -12.72
N LYS A 224 1.52 8.84 -12.05
CA LYS A 224 1.04 7.46 -11.89
C LYS A 224 1.56 6.79 -10.62
N GLY A 225 0.88 5.71 -10.22
CA GLY A 225 1.33 4.79 -9.20
C GLY A 225 1.09 5.23 -7.77
N LEU A 226 1.57 4.41 -6.85
CA LEU A 226 1.60 4.61 -5.41
C LEU A 226 2.94 5.23 -5.01
N SER A 227 2.96 6.14 -4.04
CA SER A 227 4.18 6.84 -3.65
C SER A 227 5.00 6.01 -2.66
N GLN A 228 6.28 5.79 -2.97
CA GLN A 228 7.22 5.12 -2.08
C GLN A 228 7.47 5.97 -0.83
N GLY A 229 6.83 5.61 0.29
CA GLY A 229 6.89 6.37 1.55
C GLY A 229 5.53 6.84 2.08
N SER A 230 4.47 6.73 1.28
CA SER A 230 3.09 6.82 1.79
C SER A 230 2.78 5.60 2.65
N VAL A 231 2.03 5.81 3.72
CA VAL A 231 1.68 4.74 4.68
C VAL A 231 0.62 3.83 4.08
N VAL A 232 -0.29 4.37 3.25
CA VAL A 232 -1.40 3.60 2.67
C VAL A 232 -0.98 2.74 1.46
N SER A 233 0.13 3.09 0.81
CA SER A 233 0.59 2.42 -0.40
C SER A 233 0.78 0.90 -0.24
N PRO A 234 1.40 0.37 0.84
CA PRO A 234 1.57 -1.08 1.00
C PRO A 234 0.27 -1.88 1.09
N ILE A 235 -0.74 -1.39 1.83
CA ILE A 235 -2.02 -2.11 1.94
C ILE A 235 -2.82 -2.05 0.63
N LEU A 236 -2.72 -0.95 -0.11
CA LEU A 236 -3.31 -0.84 -1.45
C LEU A 236 -2.65 -1.79 -2.43
N PHE A 237 -1.34 -2.01 -2.31
CA PHE A 237 -0.63 -2.99 -3.12
C PHE A 237 -1.07 -4.43 -2.79
N VAL A 238 -1.38 -4.73 -1.53
CA VAL A 238 -2.01 -6.00 -1.13
C VAL A 238 -3.39 -6.16 -1.78
N CYS A 239 -4.22 -5.11 -1.78
CA CYS A 239 -5.52 -5.13 -2.47
C CYS A 239 -5.37 -5.38 -3.98
N PHE A 240 -4.37 -4.75 -4.61
CA PHE A 240 -4.08 -4.92 -6.04
C PHE A 240 -3.81 -6.40 -6.40
N LEU A 241 -3.08 -7.09 -5.53
CA LEU A 241 -2.65 -8.48 -5.70
C LEU A 241 -3.64 -9.52 -5.15
N ALA A 242 -4.75 -9.11 -4.55
CA ALA A 242 -5.69 -10.02 -3.87
C ALA A 242 -6.25 -11.11 -4.79
N GLU A 243 -6.46 -10.78 -6.08
CA GLU A 243 -7.05 -11.68 -7.08
C GLU A 243 -5.98 -12.36 -7.96
N PHE A 244 -4.70 -12.32 -7.58
CA PHE A 244 -3.62 -12.89 -8.40
C PHE A 244 -3.83 -14.38 -8.70
N SER A 245 -4.48 -15.13 -7.81
CA SER A 245 -4.84 -16.54 -8.05
C SER A 245 -5.72 -16.74 -9.29
N GLU A 246 -6.57 -15.76 -9.62
CA GLU A 246 -7.56 -15.90 -10.71
C GLU A 246 -6.89 -15.86 -12.09
N THR A 247 -5.63 -15.41 -12.16
CA THR A 247 -4.84 -15.42 -13.40
C THR A 247 -4.04 -16.69 -13.61
N LEU A 248 -4.12 -17.65 -12.69
CA LEU A 248 -3.34 -18.90 -12.72
C LEU A 248 -4.24 -20.09 -13.06
N ASP A 249 -3.67 -21.05 -13.77
CA ASP A 249 -4.35 -22.30 -14.10
C ASP A 249 -4.53 -23.20 -12.85
N VAL A 250 -5.49 -24.11 -12.94
CA VAL A 250 -5.78 -25.09 -11.88
C VAL A 250 -4.55 -25.95 -11.62
N GLY A 251 -4.16 -26.08 -10.35
CA GLY A 251 -2.98 -26.86 -9.93
C GLY A 251 -1.68 -26.06 -9.92
N VAL A 252 -1.71 -24.79 -10.33
CA VAL A 252 -0.59 -23.85 -10.16
C VAL A 252 -0.73 -23.14 -8.81
N GLU A 253 0.34 -23.20 -8.02
CA GLU A 253 0.45 -22.51 -6.75
C GLU A 253 1.31 -21.25 -6.86
N TYR A 254 1.19 -20.39 -5.85
CA TYR A 254 1.98 -19.16 -5.78
C TYR A 254 2.26 -18.76 -4.33
N SER A 255 3.26 -17.91 -4.16
CA SER A 255 3.61 -17.21 -2.93
C SER A 255 4.04 -15.79 -3.29
N ILE A 256 3.43 -14.79 -2.66
CA ILE A 256 3.72 -13.37 -2.90
C ILE A 256 4.21 -12.72 -1.62
N PHE A 257 5.33 -12.01 -1.72
CA PHE A 257 5.81 -11.14 -0.66
C PHE A 257 6.16 -9.78 -1.25
N ALA A 258 5.32 -8.78 -0.99
CA ALA A 258 5.43 -7.47 -1.63
C ALA A 258 5.43 -7.61 -3.16
N ASP A 259 6.47 -7.12 -3.83
CA ASP A 259 6.69 -7.17 -5.28
C ASP A 259 7.30 -8.48 -5.78
N ASP A 260 7.79 -9.35 -4.89
CA ASP A 260 8.31 -10.67 -5.23
C ASP A 260 7.16 -11.68 -5.37
N ILE A 261 7.02 -12.27 -6.57
CA ILE A 261 6.03 -13.31 -6.85
C ILE A 261 6.75 -14.59 -7.25
N PHE A 262 6.46 -15.68 -6.54
CA PHE A 262 6.95 -17.01 -6.88
C PHE A 262 5.76 -17.89 -7.26
N ILE A 263 5.73 -18.37 -8.50
CA ILE A 263 4.71 -19.27 -9.04
C ILE A 263 5.34 -20.66 -9.17
N PHE A 264 4.64 -21.72 -8.80
CA PHE A 264 5.19 -23.06 -8.86
C PHE A 264 4.12 -24.13 -9.03
N CYS A 265 4.52 -25.28 -9.54
CA CYS A 265 3.69 -26.47 -9.64
C CYS A 265 4.55 -27.74 -9.58
N ALA A 266 3.90 -28.87 -9.30
CA ALA A 266 4.56 -30.17 -9.24
C ALA A 266 3.76 -31.26 -9.95
N HIS A 267 4.40 -32.02 -10.83
CA HIS A 267 3.75 -33.07 -11.63
C HIS A 267 4.65 -34.28 -11.85
N THR A 268 4.06 -35.45 -12.13
CA THR A 268 4.80 -36.72 -12.35
C THR A 268 5.45 -36.82 -13.72
N SER A 269 5.02 -36.00 -14.69
CA SER A 269 5.58 -35.88 -16.03
C SER A 269 5.86 -34.41 -16.36
N LEU A 270 6.98 -34.16 -17.05
CA LEU A 270 7.41 -32.85 -17.54
C LEU A 270 6.52 -32.32 -18.68
N ASP A 271 5.85 -33.20 -19.43
CA ASP A 271 5.02 -32.81 -20.59
C ASP A 271 3.77 -32.01 -20.21
N HIS A 272 3.39 -32.04 -18.93
CA HIS A 272 2.26 -31.31 -18.37
C HIS A 272 2.68 -30.04 -17.61
N ILE A 273 3.95 -29.64 -17.71
CA ILE A 273 4.52 -28.50 -16.98
C ILE A 273 5.07 -27.40 -17.92
N SER A 274 4.90 -27.55 -19.24
CA SER A 274 5.35 -26.58 -20.27
C SER A 274 4.29 -25.56 -20.65
#